data_AF-A0A4V3ALY6-F1
#
_entry.id   AF-A0A4V3ALY6-F1
#
_cell.length_a   1.000
_cell.length_b   1.000
_cell.length_c   1.000
_cell.angle_alpha   90.00
_cell.angle_beta   90.00
_cell.angle_gamma   90.00
#
_symmetry.space_group_name_H-M   'P 1'
#
loop_
_entity.id
_entity.type
_entity.pdbx_description
1 polymer ?
#
loop_
_entity_poly.entity_id
_entity_poly.type
_entity_poly.pdbx_seq_one_letter_code
_entity_poly.pdbx_strand_id
1 'polypeptide(L)'
;MRDYDYFIAALSDVTTDIARISVEGEGGSAQVIVQAMDGRQLPFDGTLDDVYTAVENTDTEGLYSGEDASSIDTKLKLFSVHIYEALETASGSAKRLSLRPSGVKAV
;
A
#
# COMPACT_ATOMS: atom_id res chain seq x y z
N MET A 1 -5.64 19.59 -1.14
CA MET A 1 -6.35 18.60 -0.29
C MET A 1 -6.14 17.26 -0.95
N ARG A 2 -5.67 16.25 -0.21
CA ARG A 2 -5.43 14.91 -0.76
C ARG A 2 -6.77 14.26 -1.08
N ASP A 3 -6.87 13.61 -2.24
CA ASP A 3 -8.07 12.90 -2.67
C ASP A 3 -8.01 11.46 -2.17
N TYR A 4 -8.39 11.27 -0.92
CA TYR A 4 -8.31 9.97 -0.25
C TYR A 4 -9.28 8.95 -0.85
N ASP A 5 -10.46 9.37 -1.33
CA ASP A 5 -11.40 8.49 -2.01
C ASP A 5 -10.81 7.92 -3.31
N TYR A 6 -10.23 8.78 -4.15
CA TYR A 6 -9.52 8.32 -5.35
C TYR A 6 -8.37 7.38 -4.98
N PHE A 7 -7.55 7.76 -3.99
CA PHE A 7 -6.42 6.95 -3.56
C PHE A 7 -6.83 5.56 -3.07
N ILE A 8 -7.87 5.46 -2.25
CA ILE A 8 -8.38 4.18 -1.74
C ILE A 8 -8.90 3.33 -2.89
N ALA A 9 -9.64 3.92 -3.82
CA ALA A 9 -10.15 3.22 -4.99
C ALA A 9 -9.02 2.69 -5.87
N ALA A 10 -8.03 3.52 -6.19
CA ALA A 10 -6.87 3.15 -7.00
C ALA A 10 -5.98 2.11 -6.30
N LEU A 11 -5.74 2.26 -5.00
CA LEU A 11 -5.01 1.27 -4.20
C LEU A 11 -5.74 -0.09 -4.18
N SER A 12 -7.06 -0.07 -4.02
CA SER A 12 -7.88 -1.29 -4.06
C SER A 12 -7.83 -1.97 -5.42
N ASP A 13 -7.87 -1.19 -6.50
CA ASP A 13 -7.77 -1.68 -7.88
C ASP A 13 -6.43 -2.39 -8.13
N VAL A 14 -5.30 -1.73 -7.84
CA VAL A 14 -3.96 -2.30 -8.08
C VAL A 14 -3.59 -3.45 -7.16
N THR A 15 -4.36 -3.68 -6.09
CA THR A 15 -4.14 -4.79 -5.13
C THR A 15 -5.15 -5.92 -5.27
N THR A 16 -6.17 -5.80 -6.12
CA THR A 16 -7.32 -6.74 -6.15
C THR A 16 -6.94 -8.21 -6.36
N ASP A 17 -5.84 -8.48 -7.06
CA ASP A 17 -5.34 -9.84 -7.32
C ASP A 17 -4.54 -10.44 -6.16
N ILE A 18 -4.07 -9.62 -5.20
CA ILE A 18 -3.15 -10.03 -4.13
C ILE A 18 -3.74 -9.88 -2.73
N ALA A 19 -4.64 -8.91 -2.53
CA ALA A 19 -5.25 -8.61 -1.25
C ALA A 19 -6.52 -7.78 -1.42
N ARG A 20 -7.34 -7.73 -0.37
CA ARG A 20 -8.44 -6.78 -0.26
C ARG A 20 -8.06 -5.66 0.69
N ILE A 21 -8.27 -4.41 0.25
CA ILE A 21 -8.07 -3.24 1.10
C ILE A 21 -9.37 -2.89 1.81
N SER A 22 -9.28 -2.63 3.11
CA SER A 22 -10.35 -2.05 3.91
C SER A 22 -9.82 -0.82 4.64
N VAL A 23 -10.65 0.21 4.75
CA VAL A 23 -10.30 1.45 5.45
C VAL A 23 -11.31 1.69 6.55
N GLU A 24 -10.82 1.87 7.77
CA GLU A 24 -11.64 2.14 8.95
C GLU A 24 -11.36 3.54 9.48
N GLY A 25 -12.41 4.35 9.62
CA GLY A 25 -12.32 5.76 9.98
C GLY A 25 -12.51 6.70 8.79
N GLU A 26 -12.16 7.97 8.96
CA GLU A 26 -12.42 9.03 7.96
C GLU A 26 -11.18 9.89 7.70
N GLY A 27 -10.99 10.27 6.43
CA GLY A 27 -9.90 11.13 5.99
C GLY A 27 -8.50 10.55 6.22
N GLY A 28 -7.51 11.43 6.31
CA GLY A 28 -6.10 11.02 6.44
C GLY A 28 -5.77 10.23 7.71
N SER A 29 -6.60 10.31 8.75
CA SER A 29 -6.39 9.58 10.02
C SER A 29 -6.97 8.16 10.02
N ALA A 30 -7.64 7.74 8.94
CA ALA A 30 -8.20 6.41 8.83
C ALA A 30 -7.10 5.32 8.87
N GLN A 31 -7.44 4.12 9.34
CA GLN A 31 -6.55 2.97 9.33
C GLN A 31 -6.74 2.18 8.04
N VAL A 32 -5.64 1.78 7.41
CA VAL A 32 -5.64 0.90 6.22
C VAL A 32 -5.35 -0.53 6.65
N ILE A 33 -6.22 -1.45 6.26
CA ILE A 33 -6.15 -2.87 6.58
C ILE A 33 -6.02 -3.66 5.29
N VAL A 34 -4.96 -4.48 5.21
CA VAL A 34 -4.74 -5.40 4.09
C VAL A 34 -5.21 -6.78 4.50
N GLN A 35 -6.24 -7.28 3.83
CA GLN A 35 -6.72 -8.64 3.97
C GLN A 35 -6.06 -9.51 2.89
N ALA A 36 -5.13 -10.38 3.31
CA ALA A 36 -4.47 -11.34 2.44
C ALA A 36 -5.46 -12.41 1.96
N MET A 37 -5.12 -13.09 0.86
CA MET A 37 -5.93 -14.18 0.28
C MET A 37 -6.13 -15.37 1.22
N ASP A 38 -5.20 -15.60 2.17
CA ASP A 38 -5.36 -16.65 3.19
C ASP A 38 -6.30 -16.23 4.35
N GLY A 39 -6.83 -15.00 4.30
CA GLY A 39 -7.78 -14.46 5.27
C GLY A 39 -7.12 -13.69 6.42
N ARG A 40 -5.78 -13.65 6.51
CA ARG A 40 -5.08 -12.80 7.49
C ARG A 40 -5.37 -11.33 7.22
N GLN A 41 -5.62 -10.60 8.29
CA GLN A 41 -5.79 -9.15 8.26
C GLN A 41 -4.57 -8.50 8.90
N LEU A 42 -3.87 -7.68 8.13
CA LEU A 42 -2.66 -7.00 8.54
C LEU A 42 -2.89 -5.48 8.38
N PRO A 43 -3.25 -4.76 9.45
CA PRO A 43 -3.28 -3.30 9.44
C PRO A 43 -1.89 -2.74 9.17
N PHE A 44 -1.83 -1.59 8.47
CA PHE A 44 -0.62 -0.80 8.42
C PHE A 44 -0.32 -0.18 9.80
N ASP A 45 0.97 -0.06 10.14
CA ASP A 45 1.48 0.61 11.35
C ASP A 45 1.44 2.15 11.22
N GLY A 46 0.48 2.67 10.44
CA GLY A 46 0.34 4.08 10.10
C GLY A 46 -1.08 4.39 9.62
N THR A 47 -1.35 5.67 9.46
CA THR A 47 -2.64 6.18 8.97
C THR A 47 -2.71 6.14 7.44
N LEU A 48 -3.89 6.39 6.88
CA LEU A 48 -4.09 6.55 5.45
C LEU A 48 -3.18 7.65 4.86
N ASP A 49 -2.94 8.71 5.62
CA ASP A 49 -2.02 9.77 5.23
C ASP A 49 -0.56 9.30 5.14
N ASP A 50 -0.14 8.45 6.08
CA ASP A 50 1.18 7.84 6.07
C ASP A 50 1.34 6.89 4.88
N VAL A 51 0.31 6.08 4.59
CA VAL A 51 0.30 5.17 3.43
C VAL A 51 0.34 5.96 2.13
N TYR A 52 -0.46 7.02 2.01
CA TYR A 52 -0.44 7.92 0.85
C TYR A 52 0.96 8.53 0.66
N THR A 53 1.56 9.03 1.75
CA THR A 53 2.91 9.61 1.73
C THR A 53 3.97 8.58 1.36
N ALA A 54 3.83 7.33 1.81
CA ALA A 54 4.73 6.24 1.44
C ALA A 54 4.63 5.90 -0.06
N VAL A 55 3.42 5.89 -0.62
CA VAL A 55 3.22 5.73 -2.08
C VAL A 55 3.83 6.91 -2.83
N GLU A 56 3.59 8.16 -2.40
CA GLU A 56 4.17 9.34 -3.04
C GLU A 56 5.71 9.33 -3.04
N ASN A 57 6.31 8.85 -1.95
CA ASN A 57 7.75 8.72 -1.80
C ASN A 57 8.32 7.42 -2.37
N THR A 58 7.46 6.54 -2.92
CA THR A 58 7.93 5.32 -3.58
C THR A 58 8.74 5.73 -4.80
N ASP A 59 10.03 5.40 -4.75
CA ASP A 59 10.97 5.75 -5.79
C ASP A 59 10.78 4.81 -6.98
N THR A 60 10.43 5.40 -8.12
CA THR A 60 10.22 4.69 -9.39
C THR A 60 11.43 4.83 -10.31
N GLU A 61 12.54 5.43 -9.85
CA GLU A 61 13.72 5.64 -10.68
C GLU A 61 14.25 4.29 -11.16
N GLY A 62 14.30 4.14 -12.49
CA GLY A 62 14.80 2.92 -13.14
C GLY A 62 13.74 1.89 -13.55
N LEU A 63 12.47 2.02 -13.14
CA LEU A 63 11.40 1.13 -13.61
C LEU A 63 10.74 1.62 -14.91
N TYR A 64 10.67 2.93 -15.12
CA TYR A 64 10.08 3.54 -16.31
C TYR A 64 10.92 4.73 -16.78
N SER A 65 11.53 4.64 -17.96
CA SER A 65 12.32 5.72 -18.57
C SER A 65 11.46 6.75 -19.32
N GLY A 66 10.28 7.08 -18.82
CA GLY A 66 9.31 7.97 -19.48
C GLY A 66 8.61 8.93 -18.52
N GLU A 67 7.92 9.94 -19.06
CA GLU A 67 7.21 11.00 -18.32
C GLU A 67 6.20 10.45 -17.29
N ASP A 68 5.71 9.21 -17.48
CA ASP A 68 4.73 8.53 -16.61
C ASP A 68 5.30 7.90 -15.32
N ALA A 69 6.63 7.89 -15.12
CA ALA A 69 7.25 7.28 -13.95
C ALA A 69 6.80 7.93 -12.64
N SER A 70 6.57 9.24 -12.66
CA SER A 70 6.21 10.03 -11.48
C SER A 70 4.70 10.07 -11.17
N SER A 71 3.87 9.46 -12.01
CA SER A 71 2.42 9.38 -11.81
C SER A 71 2.07 8.52 -10.59
N ILE A 72 1.03 8.93 -9.85
CA ILE A 72 0.56 8.22 -8.66
C ILE A 72 0.17 6.77 -8.98
N ASP A 73 -0.40 6.51 -10.17
CA ASP A 73 -0.75 5.16 -10.65
C ASP A 73 0.47 4.24 -10.80
N THR A 74 1.59 4.76 -11.30
CA THR A 74 2.84 4.00 -11.42
C THR A 74 3.40 3.66 -10.04
N LYS A 75 3.39 4.65 -9.14
CA LYS A 75 3.82 4.45 -7.74
C LYS A 75 2.92 3.47 -7.00
N LEU A 76 1.62 3.52 -7.22
CA LEU A 76 0.64 2.58 -6.65
C LEU A 76 0.90 1.15 -7.10
N LYS A 77 1.21 0.92 -8.38
CA LYS A 77 1.56 -0.40 -8.90
C LYS A 77 2.85 -0.93 -8.27
N LEU A 78 3.88 -0.11 -8.13
CA LEU A 78 5.10 -0.53 -7.43
C LEU A 78 4.83 -0.80 -5.95
N PHE A 79 4.04 0.05 -5.31
CA PHE A 79 3.66 -0.14 -3.91
C PHE A 79 2.84 -1.42 -3.70
N SER A 80 1.96 -1.79 -4.64
CA SER A 80 1.23 -3.06 -4.56
C SER A 80 2.15 -4.28 -4.68
N VAL A 81 3.22 -4.19 -5.49
CA VAL A 81 4.28 -5.21 -5.50
C VAL A 81 4.93 -5.33 -4.12
N HIS A 82 5.25 -4.23 -3.44
CA HIS A 82 5.80 -4.29 -2.08
C HIS A 82 4.82 -4.89 -1.06
N ILE A 83 3.52 -4.65 -1.20
CA ILE A 83 2.49 -5.30 -0.37
C ILE A 83 2.53 -6.82 -0.62
N TYR A 84 2.51 -7.25 -1.88
CA TYR A 84 2.63 -8.67 -2.24
C TYR A 84 3.92 -9.28 -1.66
N GLU A 85 5.04 -8.59 -1.88
CA GLU A 85 6.35 -8.69 -1.22
C GLU A 85 6.24 -9.15 0.25
N ALA A 86 5.59 -8.26 1.01
CA ALA A 86 5.40 -8.40 2.44
C ALA A 86 4.47 -9.54 2.81
N LEU A 87 3.41 -9.80 2.03
CA LEU A 87 2.43 -10.85 2.32
C LEU A 87 2.99 -12.26 2.08
N GLU A 88 3.73 -12.45 0.98
CA GLU A 88 4.38 -13.71 0.62
C GLU A 88 5.49 -14.07 1.61
N THR A 89 6.22 -13.07 2.09
CA THR A 89 7.31 -13.26 3.06
C THR A 89 6.85 -13.14 4.51
N ALA A 90 5.57 -12.84 4.75
CA ALA A 90 5.01 -12.70 6.08
C ALA A 90 5.04 -14.04 6.82
N SER A 91 5.79 -14.09 7.92
CA SER A 91 5.69 -15.20 8.87
C SER A 91 4.24 -15.34 9.36
N GLY A 92 3.81 -16.56 9.68
CA GLY A 92 2.44 -16.82 10.18
C GLY A 92 2.07 -16.05 11.45
N SER A 93 3.06 -15.54 12.18
CA SER A 93 2.87 -14.70 13.37
C SER A 93 2.79 -13.20 13.09
N ALA A 94 2.97 -12.77 11.84
CA ALA A 94 2.89 -11.36 11.46
C ALA A 94 1.48 -10.82 11.72
N LYS A 95 1.41 -9.62 12.28
CA LYS A 95 0.15 -8.98 12.67
C LYS A 95 -0.05 -7.64 12.00
N ARG A 96 0.98 -7.04 11.39
CA ARG A 96 0.91 -5.71 10.80
C ARG A 96 1.79 -5.59 9.57
N LEU A 97 1.53 -4.55 8.77
CA LEU A 97 2.41 -4.08 7.72
C LEU A 97 3.11 -2.79 8.16
N SER A 98 4.42 -2.80 8.22
CA SER A 98 5.24 -1.65 8.55
C SER A 98 5.67 -0.94 7.27
N LEU A 99 5.36 0.36 7.17
CA LEU A 99 5.85 1.23 6.10
C LEU A 99 7.35 1.49 6.33
N ARG A 100 8.14 1.30 5.28
CA ARG A 100 9.59 1.50 5.29
C ARG A 100 9.98 2.46 4.15
N PRO A 101 11.13 3.14 4.26
CA PRO A 101 11.65 3.99 3.19
C PRO A 101 11.81 3.26 1.85
N SER A 102 12.02 1.94 1.90
CA SER A 102 12.25 1.08 0.73
C SER A 102 11.07 0.12 0.44
N GLY A 103 9.86 0.39 0.94
CA GLY A 103 8.67 -0.42 0.66
C GLY A 103 7.85 -0.82 1.90
N VAL A 104 7.32 -2.04 1.90
CA VAL A 104 6.43 -2.56 2.94
C VAL A 104 7.01 -3.85 3.53
N LYS A 105 6.87 -4.04 4.85
CA LYS A 105 7.32 -5.27 5.52
C LYS A 105 6.28 -5.78 6.53
N ALA A 106 5.97 -7.06 6.46
CA ALA A 106 5.15 -7.70 7.47
C ALA A 106 5.94 -7.91 8.78
N VAL A 107 5.32 -7.55 9.91
CA VAL A 107 5.91 -7.61 11.26
C VAL A 107 4.95 -8.20 12.29
#